data_AF-A0A952HP97-F1
#
_entry.id   AF-A0A952HP97-F1
#
_cell.length_a   1.000
_cell.length_b   1.000
_cell.length_c   1.000
_cell.angle_alpha   90.00
_cell.angle_beta   90.00
_cell.angle_gamma   90.00
#
_symmetry.space_group_name_H-M   'P 1'
#
loop_
_entity.id
_entity.type
_entity.pdbx_description
1 polymer ?
#
loop_
_entity_poly.entity_id
_entity_poly.type
_entity_poly.pdbx_seq_one_letter_code
_entity_poly.pdbx_strand_id
1 'polypeptide(L)' 'MKILQLHVDFVEYEPVQKEMSAAEETEKKKVKIDNCLLLLTTVEDKDDESTANKAIEEVENSLKDL' A
#
# COMPACT_ATOMS: atom_id res chain seq x y z
N MET A 1 -2.36 -12.25 -3.60
CA MET A 1 -2.04 -10.85 -3.33
C MET A 1 -1.10 -10.40 -4.43
N LYS A 2 -1.41 -9.28 -5.07
CA LYS A 2 -0.54 -8.66 -6.06
C LYS A 2 -0.04 -7.32 -5.54
N ILE A 3 1.27 -7.11 -5.58
CA ILE A 3 1.92 -5.88 -5.12
C ILE A 3 2.73 -5.30 -6.26
N LEU A 4 2.51 -4.01 -6.55
CA LEU A 4 3.43 -3.20 -7.34
C LEU A 4 4.23 -2.32 -6.37
N GLN A 5 5.54 -2.54 -6.32
CA GLN A 5 6.48 -1.84 -5.44
C GLN A 5 7.19 -0.72 -6.19
N LEU A 6 7.15 0.49 -5.65
CA LEU A 6 7.74 1.70 -6.25
C LEU A 6 8.62 2.43 -5.23
N HIS A 7 9.90 2.56 -5.53
CA HIS A 7 10.78 3.49 -4.80
C HIS A 7 10.59 4.89 -5.39
N VAL A 8 10.04 5.81 -4.60
CA VAL A 8 9.65 7.15 -5.06
C VAL A 8 10.22 8.23 -4.16
N ASP A 9 10.56 9.37 -4.77
CA ASP A 9 10.95 10.57 -4.03
C ASP A 9 9.80 11.08 -3.16
N PHE A 10 8.55 10.95 -3.62
CA PHE A 10 7.36 11.21 -2.82
C PHE A 10 6.11 10.56 -3.42
N VAL A 11 5.09 10.40 -2.58
CA VAL A 11 3.70 10.17 -2.99
C VAL A 11 2.80 11.23 -2.36
N GLU A 12 1.85 11.76 -3.13
CA GLU A 12 0.80 12.66 -2.64
C GLU A 12 -0.56 12.07 -3.00
N TYR A 13 -1.51 12.08 -2.05
CA TYR A 13 -2.88 11.66 -2.29
C TYR A 13 -3.89 12.51 -1.51
N GLU A 14 -5.11 12.57 -2.02
CA GLU A 14 -6.24 13.27 -1.39
C GLU A 14 -7.51 12.40 -1.51
N PRO A 15 -8.12 11.96 -0.39
CA PRO A 15 -9.38 11.24 -0.44
C PRO A 15 -10.51 12.12 -1.01
N VAL A 16 -11.14 11.68 -2.10
CA VAL A 16 -12.19 12.46 -2.79
C VAL A 16 -13.59 12.05 -2.33
N GLN A 17 -13.88 10.76 -2.40
CA GLN A 17 -15.16 10.17 -2.01
C GLN A 17 -14.98 8.71 -1.59
N LYS A 18 -15.96 8.15 -0.89
CA LYS A 18 -15.97 6.72 -0.57
C LYS A 18 -16.22 5.92 -1.84
N GLU A 19 -15.37 4.92 -2.07
CA GLU A 19 -15.55 3.99 -3.18
C GLU A 19 -16.66 2.96 -2.90
N MET A 20 -16.84 2.58 -1.63
CA MET A 20 -17.88 1.66 -1.21
C MET A 20 -18.48 2.05 0.15
N SER A 21 -19.68 1.56 0.44
CA SER A 21 -20.43 1.88 1.67
C SER A 21 -19.68 1.49 2.95
N ALA A 22 -18.93 0.39 2.90
CA ALA A 22 -18.13 -0.11 4.03
C ALA A 22 -16.78 0.59 4.21
N ALA A 23 -16.40 1.52 3.31
CA ALA A 23 -15.15 2.26 3.45
C ALA A 23 -15.17 3.10 4.73
N GLU A 24 -14.02 3.18 5.41
CA GLU A 24 -13.84 3.96 6.63
C GLU A 24 -14.09 5.46 6.40
N GLU A 25 -14.43 6.18 7.48
CA GLU A 25 -14.44 7.63 7.42
C GLU A 25 -13.01 8.15 7.40
N THR A 26 -12.74 9.12 6.53
CA THR A 26 -11.40 9.68 6.37
C THR A 26 -11.46 11.18 6.10
N GLU A 27 -10.42 11.89 6.50
CA GLU A 27 -10.30 13.34 6.26
C GLU A 27 -9.98 13.61 4.79
N LYS A 28 -10.78 14.48 4.15
CA LYS A 28 -10.56 14.93 2.77
C LYS A 28 -9.49 16.02 2.73
N LYS A 29 -8.25 15.63 3.00
CA LYS A 29 -7.07 16.50 2.93
C LYS A 29 -5.97 15.85 2.12
N LYS A 30 -5.13 16.69 1.51
CA LYS A 30 -3.89 16.24 0.88
C LYS A 30 -2.93 15.71 1.93
N VAL A 31 -2.37 14.54 1.66
CA VAL A 31 -1.29 13.91 2.42
C VAL A 31 -0.12 13.71 1.49
N LYS A 32 1.06 14.13 1.91
CA LYS A 32 2.33 13.92 1.19
C LYS A 32 3.30 13.15 2.07
N ILE A 33 3.95 12.15 1.48
CA ILE A 33 4.96 11.32 2.13
C ILE A 33 6.20 11.37 1.23
N ASP A 34 7.32 11.83 1.78
CA ASP A 34 8.60 11.93 1.06
C ASP A 34 9.48 10.70 1.33
N ASN A 35 10.35 10.36 0.37
CA ASN A 35 11.32 9.27 0.39
C ASN A 35 10.76 7.95 0.93
N CYS A 36 9.82 7.37 0.20
CA CYS A 36 9.13 6.16 0.64
C CYS A 36 9.12 5.06 -0.41
N LEU A 37 9.01 3.82 0.08
CA LEU A 37 8.62 2.69 -0.73
C LEU A 37 7.09 2.61 -0.76
N LEU A 38 6.47 2.91 -1.90
CA LEU A 38 5.03 2.80 -2.10
C LEU A 38 4.68 1.38 -2.54
N LEU A 39 3.78 0.73 -1.81
CA LEU A 39 3.22 -0.58 -2.16
C LEU A 39 1.77 -0.41 -2.60
N LEU A 40 1.50 -0.61 -3.88
CA LEU A 40 0.13 -0.68 -4.39
C LEU A 40 -0.33 -2.14 -4.33
N THR A 41 -1.22 -2.44 -3.40
CA THR A 41 -1.58 -3.81 -3.02
C THR A 41 -3.00 -4.16 -3.41
N THR A 42 -3.18 -5.28 -4.12
CA THR A 42 -4.48 -5.91 -4.38
C THR A 42 -4.56 -7.21 -3.58
N VAL A 43 -5.54 -7.29 -2.68
CA VAL A 43 -5.89 -8.52 -1.96
C VAL A 43 -6.86 -9.33 -2.84
N GLU A 44 -6.59 -10.62 -2.99
CA GLU A 44 -7.32 -11.58 -3.83
C GLU A 44 -8.04 -12.62 -2.95
N ASP A 45 -9.06 -13.30 -3.48
CA ASP A 45 -9.96 -14.19 -2.71
C ASP A 45 -9.28 -15.30 -1.88
N LYS A 46 -8.07 -15.72 -2.27
CA LYS A 46 -7.33 -16.80 -1.59
C LYS A 46 -6.29 -16.28 -0.60
N ASP A 47 -6.19 -14.96 -0.44
CA ASP A 47 -5.23 -14.35 0.45
C ASP A 47 -5.70 -14.42 1.88
N ASP A 48 -4.74 -14.68 2.75
CA ASP A 48 -4.92 -14.82 4.18
C ASP A 48 -3.73 -14.20 4.93
N GLU A 49 -3.71 -14.35 6.25
CA GLU A 49 -2.63 -13.84 7.10
C GLU A 49 -1.26 -14.43 6.72
N SER A 50 -1.21 -15.69 6.29
CA SER A 50 0.03 -16.32 5.82
C SER A 50 0.57 -15.61 4.58
N THR A 51 -0.31 -15.29 3.64
CA THR A 51 0.02 -14.54 2.43
C THR A 51 0.53 -13.13 2.76
N ALA A 52 -0.11 -12.44 3.70
CA ALA A 52 0.31 -11.12 4.16
C ALA A 52 1.70 -11.16 4.83
N ASN A 53 1.96 -12.14 5.69
CA ASN A 53 3.27 -12.31 6.35
C ASN A 53 4.39 -12.57 5.33
N LYS A 54 4.13 -13.41 4.32
CA LYS A 54 5.08 -13.67 3.24
C LYS A 54 5.37 -12.41 2.41
N ALA A 55 4.35 -11.60 2.12
CA ALA A 55 4.52 -10.33 1.41
C ALA A 55 5.40 -9.34 2.20
N ILE A 56 5.26 -9.27 3.52
CA ILE A 56 6.11 -8.44 4.38
C ILE A 56 7.56 -8.90 4.30
N GLU A 57 7.81 -10.20 4.45
CA GLU A 57 9.17 -10.77 4.36
C GLU A 57 9.82 -10.50 2.99
N GLU A 58 9.06 -10.66 1.90
CA GLU A 58 9.54 -10.38 0.54
C GLU A 58 9.90 -8.91 0.33
N VAL A 59 9.07 -7.98 0.84
CA VAL A 59 9.35 -6.54 0.78
C VAL A 59 10.59 -6.20 1.60
N GLU A 60 10.69 -6.69 2.85
CA GLU A 60 11.85 -6.47 3.72
C GLU A 60 13.15 -6.98 3.10
N ASN A 61 13.10 -8.13 2.43
CA ASN A 61 14.25 -8.67 1.73
C ASN A 61 14.62 -7.84 0.50
N SER A 62 13.63 -7.42 -0.30
CA SER A 62 13.89 -6.56 -1.48
C SER A 62 14.53 -5.21 -1.10
N LEU A 63 14.19 -4.67 0.08
CA LEU A 63 14.75 -3.43 0.60
C LEU A 63 16.24 -3.55 0.97
N LYS A 64 16.74 -4.75 1.28
CA LYS A 64 18.17 -4.96 1.56
C LYS A 64 19.03 -4.88 0.28
N ASP A 65 18.41 -5.05 -0.88
CA ASP A 65 19.07 -5.07 -2.19
C ASP A 65 18.96 -3.71 -2.93
N LEU A 66 18.32 -2.70 -2.31
CA LEU A 66 18.13 -1.33 -2.81
C LEU A 66 19.20 -0.38 -2.26
#